data_AF-A0A9P4UX59-F1
#
_entry.id   AF-A0A9P4UX59-F1
#
_cell.length_a   1.000
_cell.length_b   1.000
_cell.length_c   1.000
_cell.angle_alpha   90.00
_cell.angle_beta   90.00
_cell.angle_gamma   90.00
#
_symmetry.space_group_name_H-M   'P 1'
#
loop_
_entity.id
_entity.type
_entity.pdbx_description
1 polymer ?
#
loop_
_entity_poly.entity_id
_entity_poly.type
_entity_poly.pdbx_seq_one_letter_code
_entity_poly.pdbx_strand_id
1 'polypeptide(L)'
;MDIDKRVPYRLGTSKLAPLPNDWDAVGGPFPPKVQEACAIAKEFLKDEPVSFFYIQRHGEKRNTALILSLYAPALKDKWQKAIEKLYECFKHEEGLVAEIVDYHVHNPLLPKSITMVEVDLHQVVALLNDHEWMTVDIVRWYSPIRQEDWPTVVITARDAGQDYWWSKNIPAVEQFLKDQGLDLEVVLLFLDQLLPELSSNRQDNPYLREAYFLYLRSEIGDSIGIQDMDGSETLGCTVLVEDGREFGVTACQNFRQGPGTTQTGLIGLSIQSPSSYDDHLSKKWLSEDLKAEGWLSEYLKAEDGLSEDLKAEDLHISNLGKITTTSLSGFWLTDWCLFELSPGTCIFMVPESWARIEDGKTYQVKKQGRSTGLREGTISACPSIINSKYIKNAQDAGTVASARCITSKDMAFCLPGDYGASVQENKSGAILGLCVAYNKASKVSYMTPMATVVSEINDAVASKIKEPKETPLE
;
A
#
# COMPACT_ATOMS: atom_id res chain seq x y z
N MET A 1 7.54 -19.28 -35.04
CA MET A 1 8.14 -18.06 -34.47
C MET A 1 7.12 -17.47 -33.53
N ASP A 2 7.44 -17.43 -32.24
CA ASP A 2 6.49 -17.09 -31.18
C ASP A 2 6.82 -15.71 -30.61
N ILE A 3 6.63 -14.67 -31.44
CA ILE A 3 6.73 -13.28 -30.97
C ILE A 3 5.51 -13.01 -30.10
N ASP A 4 5.74 -12.51 -28.89
CA ASP A 4 4.67 -12.01 -28.06
C ASP A 4 4.19 -10.65 -28.56
N LYS A 5 2.90 -10.59 -28.94
CA LYS A 5 2.21 -9.39 -29.44
C LYS A 5 0.94 -9.08 -28.65
N ARG A 6 0.78 -9.67 -27.46
CA ARG A 6 -0.45 -9.54 -26.65
C ARG A 6 -0.69 -8.10 -26.19
N VAL A 7 0.38 -7.31 -26.05
CA VAL A 7 0.34 -5.89 -25.65
C VAL A 7 0.89 -5.03 -26.80
N PRO A 8 0.11 -4.11 -27.40
CA PRO A 8 0.53 -3.39 -28.61
C PRO A 8 1.83 -2.58 -28.47
N TYR A 9 2.09 -2.08 -27.28
CA TYR A 9 3.25 -1.24 -26.91
C TYR A 9 4.35 -2.04 -26.19
N ARG A 10 4.36 -3.37 -26.35
CA ARG A 10 5.37 -4.26 -25.77
C ARG A 10 5.51 -5.55 -26.59
N LEU A 11 6.66 -5.73 -27.21
CA LEU A 11 6.94 -6.88 -28.07
C LEU A 11 8.11 -7.71 -27.52
N GLY A 12 7.99 -9.03 -27.59
CA GLY A 12 9.01 -9.95 -27.10
C GLY A 12 9.37 -11.03 -28.12
N THR A 13 10.64 -11.44 -28.13
CA THR A 13 11.11 -12.63 -28.89
C THR A 13 10.57 -13.96 -28.35
N SER A 14 9.92 -13.94 -27.19
CA SER A 14 9.15 -15.04 -26.62
C SER A 14 8.00 -14.46 -25.78
N LYS A 15 7.08 -15.31 -25.33
CA LYS A 15 6.06 -14.95 -24.32
C LYS A 15 6.70 -14.22 -23.13
N LEU A 16 6.28 -12.98 -22.91
CA LEU A 16 6.79 -12.10 -21.86
C LEU A 16 6.00 -12.26 -20.57
N ALA A 17 6.68 -12.13 -19.43
CA ALA A 17 6.03 -12.00 -18.13
C ALA A 17 5.21 -10.69 -18.07
N PRO A 18 4.00 -10.68 -17.47
CA PRO A 18 3.17 -9.47 -17.26
C PRO A 18 3.92 -8.33 -16.55
N LEU A 19 3.49 -7.07 -16.69
CA LEU A 19 4.13 -5.93 -16.00
C LEU A 19 3.47 -5.62 -14.65
N PRO A 20 4.10 -4.88 -13.72
CA PRO A 20 5.52 -4.62 -13.70
C PRO A 20 6.28 -5.91 -13.37
N ASN A 21 7.55 -5.94 -13.77
CA ASN A 21 8.46 -7.02 -13.44
C ASN A 21 9.64 -6.39 -12.71
N ASP A 22 9.98 -6.92 -11.54
CA ASP A 22 11.22 -6.56 -10.86
C ASP A 22 12.40 -7.19 -11.62
N TRP A 23 13.49 -6.44 -11.73
CA TRP A 23 14.68 -6.86 -12.46
C TRP A 23 15.93 -6.21 -11.88
N ASP A 24 17.05 -6.91 -12.05
CA ASP A 24 18.37 -6.41 -11.73
C ASP A 24 19.15 -6.14 -13.01
N ALA A 25 19.90 -5.03 -13.03
CA ALA A 25 20.86 -4.80 -14.11
C ALA A 25 21.99 -5.83 -14.01
N VAL A 26 22.26 -6.52 -15.12
CA VAL A 26 23.43 -7.39 -15.21
C VAL A 26 24.64 -6.49 -15.42
N GLY A 27 25.41 -6.27 -14.35
CA GLY A 27 26.58 -5.41 -14.37
C GLY A 27 27.64 -5.87 -15.38
N GLY A 28 28.50 -4.93 -15.80
CA GLY A 28 29.58 -5.17 -16.76
C GLY A 28 29.22 -4.77 -18.20
N PRO A 29 30.13 -5.04 -19.17
CA PRO A 29 29.89 -4.72 -20.57
C PRO A 29 28.82 -5.64 -21.18
N PHE A 30 28.05 -5.11 -22.13
CA PHE A 30 27.09 -5.93 -22.87
C PHE A 30 27.78 -7.10 -23.59
N PRO A 31 27.24 -8.33 -23.48
CA PRO A 31 27.70 -9.46 -24.29
C PRO A 31 27.68 -9.10 -25.79
N PRO A 32 28.56 -9.68 -26.62
CA PRO A 32 28.61 -9.36 -28.06
C PRO A 32 27.26 -9.49 -28.77
N LYS A 33 26.46 -10.50 -28.40
CA LYS A 33 25.10 -10.69 -28.92
C LYS A 33 24.14 -9.57 -28.53
N VAL A 34 24.24 -9.06 -27.31
CA VAL A 34 23.45 -7.91 -26.87
C VAL A 34 23.89 -6.64 -27.60
N GLN A 35 25.19 -6.48 -27.89
CA GLN A 35 25.67 -5.36 -28.73
C GLN A 35 25.14 -5.44 -30.16
N GLU A 36 25.10 -6.64 -30.75
CA GLU A 36 24.48 -6.91 -32.05
C GLU A 36 22.98 -6.54 -32.03
N ALA A 37 22.26 -6.92 -30.98
CA ALA A 37 20.87 -6.54 -30.77
C ALA A 37 20.68 -5.01 -30.65
N CYS A 38 21.55 -4.31 -29.94
CA CYS A 38 21.53 -2.85 -29.87
C CYS A 38 21.71 -2.22 -31.26
N ALA A 39 22.59 -2.77 -32.10
CA ALA A 39 22.79 -2.29 -33.47
C ALA A 39 21.55 -2.52 -34.35
N ILE A 40 20.94 -3.71 -34.27
CA ILE A 40 19.68 -4.03 -34.96
C ILE A 40 18.58 -3.03 -34.56
N ALA A 41 18.36 -2.84 -33.26
CA ALA A 41 17.34 -1.93 -32.77
C ALA A 41 17.57 -0.48 -33.23
N LYS A 42 18.82 0.00 -33.20
CA LYS A 42 19.18 1.34 -33.70
C LYS A 42 18.94 1.51 -35.20
N GLU A 43 19.09 0.46 -35.99
CA GLU A 43 18.81 0.51 -37.43
C GLU A 43 17.31 0.76 -37.69
N PHE A 44 16.46 -0.02 -37.02
CA PHE A 44 15.00 0.06 -37.20
C PHE A 44 14.37 1.29 -36.52
N LEU A 45 14.97 1.77 -35.42
CA LEU A 45 14.47 2.85 -34.56
C LEU A 45 15.37 4.11 -34.61
N LYS A 46 16.12 4.31 -35.70
CA LYS A 46 17.14 5.37 -35.82
C LYS A 46 16.65 6.80 -35.57
N ASP A 47 15.36 7.04 -35.77
CA ASP A 47 14.72 8.36 -35.62
C ASP A 47 14.09 8.54 -34.22
N GLU A 48 14.17 7.52 -33.36
CA GLU A 48 13.51 7.49 -32.06
C GLU A 48 14.55 7.48 -30.92
N PRO A 49 14.23 8.10 -29.78
CA PRO A 49 15.03 7.91 -28.57
C PRO A 49 14.93 6.45 -28.13
N VAL A 50 16.11 5.81 -27.97
CA VAL A 50 16.22 4.41 -27.55
C VAL A 50 17.22 4.27 -26.41
N SER A 51 16.82 3.54 -25.37
CA SER A 51 17.68 3.14 -24.26
C SER A 51 17.81 1.63 -24.21
N PHE A 52 19.00 1.14 -23.84
CA PHE A 52 19.34 -0.27 -23.84
C PHE A 52 19.74 -0.71 -22.45
N PHE A 53 19.17 -1.82 -22.00
CA PHE A 53 19.52 -2.46 -20.74
C PHE A 53 19.74 -3.94 -20.96
N TYR A 54 20.65 -4.50 -20.15
CA TYR A 54 20.84 -5.94 -20.05
C TYR A 54 20.46 -6.34 -18.63
N ILE A 55 19.36 -7.08 -18.50
CA ILE A 55 18.70 -7.29 -17.21
C ILE A 55 18.45 -8.77 -16.95
N GLN A 56 18.34 -9.13 -15.68
CA GLN A 56 17.81 -10.41 -15.24
C GLN A 56 16.51 -10.16 -14.46
N ARG A 57 15.40 -10.73 -14.93
CA ARG A 57 14.10 -10.60 -14.26
C ARG A 57 14.04 -11.54 -13.05
N HIS A 58 13.45 -11.08 -11.96
CA HIS A 58 13.28 -11.91 -10.77
C HIS A 58 12.42 -13.14 -11.10
N GLY A 59 12.88 -14.31 -10.69
CA GLY A 59 12.22 -15.59 -10.99
C GLY A 59 12.45 -16.14 -12.40
N GLU A 60 13.11 -15.39 -13.30
CA GLU A 60 13.47 -15.89 -14.63
C GLU A 60 14.92 -16.37 -14.71
N LYS A 61 15.13 -17.48 -15.43
CA LYS A 61 16.48 -18.00 -15.70
C LYS A 61 17.18 -17.30 -16.87
N ARG A 62 16.42 -16.57 -17.70
CA ARG A 62 16.91 -15.96 -18.94
C ARG A 62 17.22 -14.49 -18.70
N ASN A 63 18.30 -14.02 -19.32
CA ASN A 63 18.61 -12.60 -19.37
C ASN A 63 17.85 -11.94 -20.53
N THR A 64 17.52 -10.66 -20.37
CA THR A 64 16.76 -9.89 -21.35
C THR A 64 17.58 -8.72 -21.86
N ALA A 65 17.72 -8.61 -23.18
CA ALA A 65 18.08 -7.37 -23.85
C ALA A 65 16.82 -6.50 -23.92
N LEU A 66 16.70 -5.57 -22.97
CA LEU A 66 15.57 -4.67 -22.84
C LEU A 66 15.83 -3.39 -23.63
N ILE A 67 14.95 -3.08 -24.56
CA ILE A 67 14.99 -1.90 -25.41
C ILE A 67 13.82 -1.02 -25.02
N LEU A 68 14.10 0.16 -24.45
CA LEU A 68 13.08 1.17 -24.18
C LEU A 68 13.01 2.13 -25.36
N SER A 69 11.81 2.35 -25.88
CA SER A 69 11.55 3.31 -26.95
C SER A 69 10.19 3.95 -26.71
N LEU A 70 9.96 5.18 -27.19
CA LEU A 70 8.64 5.78 -27.15
C LEU A 70 7.76 5.10 -28.20
N TYR A 71 6.68 4.45 -27.76
CA TYR A 71 5.73 3.86 -28.68
C TYR A 71 4.92 4.95 -29.35
N ALA A 72 4.61 4.74 -30.63
CA ALA A 72 3.56 5.44 -31.34
C ALA A 72 2.91 4.47 -32.34
N PRO A 73 1.62 4.61 -32.67
CA PRO A 73 0.96 3.71 -33.63
C PRO A 73 1.71 3.58 -34.97
N ALA A 74 2.33 4.67 -35.45
CA ALA A 74 3.14 4.69 -36.67
C ALA A 74 4.44 3.87 -36.59
N LEU A 75 4.92 3.55 -35.38
CA LEU A 75 6.14 2.77 -35.15
C LEU A 75 5.88 1.26 -35.00
N LYS A 76 4.62 0.83 -34.91
CA LYS A 76 4.23 -0.57 -34.69
C LYS A 76 4.93 -1.53 -35.66
N ASP A 77 4.94 -1.21 -36.96
CA ASP A 77 5.58 -2.04 -37.98
C ASP A 77 7.11 -2.03 -37.86
N LYS A 78 7.71 -0.91 -37.45
CA LYS A 78 9.17 -0.82 -37.21
C LYS A 78 9.57 -1.67 -36.01
N TRP A 79 8.83 -1.57 -34.91
CA TRP A 79 9.03 -2.39 -33.71
C TRP A 79 8.88 -3.88 -34.01
N GLN A 80 7.85 -4.24 -34.79
CA GLN A 80 7.65 -5.62 -35.19
C GLN A 80 8.82 -6.15 -36.03
N LYS A 81 9.29 -5.41 -37.05
CA LYS A 81 10.44 -5.84 -37.85
C LYS A 81 11.72 -5.93 -37.03
N ALA A 82 11.91 -5.00 -36.09
CA ALA A 82 13.05 -5.03 -35.17
C ALA A 82 13.03 -6.30 -34.31
N ILE A 83 11.90 -6.63 -33.66
CA ILE A 83 11.81 -7.82 -32.81
C ILE A 83 11.92 -9.12 -33.63
N GLU A 84 11.44 -9.13 -34.87
CA GLU A 84 11.63 -10.25 -35.81
C GLU A 84 13.11 -10.49 -36.10
N LYS A 85 13.88 -9.41 -36.35
CA LYS A 85 15.32 -9.51 -36.59
C LYS A 85 16.10 -9.89 -35.33
N LEU A 86 15.68 -9.39 -34.17
CA LEU A 86 16.26 -9.76 -32.86
C LEU A 86 16.02 -11.23 -32.53
N TYR A 87 14.84 -11.77 -32.85
CA TYR A 87 14.54 -13.19 -32.72
C TYR A 87 15.53 -14.04 -33.53
N GLU A 88 15.77 -13.68 -34.79
CA GLU A 88 16.75 -14.37 -35.64
C GLU A 88 18.18 -14.28 -35.09
N CYS A 89 18.53 -13.18 -34.44
CA CYS A 89 19.82 -12.99 -33.77
C CYS A 89 19.99 -13.92 -32.54
N PHE A 90 18.92 -14.13 -31.77
CA PHE A 90 18.94 -14.84 -30.48
C PHE A 90 18.45 -16.29 -30.53
N LYS A 91 17.88 -16.77 -31.63
CA LYS A 91 17.27 -18.12 -31.72
C LYS A 91 18.21 -19.29 -31.39
N HIS A 92 19.52 -19.07 -31.36
CA HIS A 92 20.53 -20.07 -30.99
C HIS A 92 21.22 -19.78 -29.64
N GLU A 93 20.84 -18.69 -28.97
CA GLU A 93 21.41 -18.26 -27.70
C GLU A 93 20.49 -18.73 -26.56
N GLU A 94 20.78 -19.91 -26.02
CA GLU A 94 20.06 -20.41 -24.86
C GLU A 94 20.23 -19.44 -23.68
N GLY A 95 19.11 -18.98 -23.12
CA GLY A 95 19.13 -18.07 -21.98
C GLY A 95 19.04 -16.58 -22.32
N LEU A 96 18.93 -16.19 -23.59
CA LEU A 96 18.78 -14.78 -23.98
C LEU A 96 17.45 -14.53 -24.69
N VAL A 97 16.79 -13.42 -24.32
CA VAL A 97 15.61 -12.90 -25.01
C VAL A 97 15.76 -11.41 -25.26
N ALA A 98 15.08 -10.89 -26.28
CA ALA A 98 14.91 -9.45 -26.48
C ALA A 98 13.46 -9.04 -26.26
N GLU A 99 13.30 -7.80 -25.78
CA GLU A 99 12.04 -7.12 -25.56
C GLU A 99 12.16 -5.65 -25.99
N ILE A 100 11.15 -5.15 -26.70
CA ILE A 100 10.96 -3.71 -26.97
C ILE A 100 9.69 -3.27 -26.22
N VAL A 101 9.79 -2.26 -25.39
CA VAL A 101 8.66 -1.78 -24.57
C VAL A 101 8.61 -0.26 -24.54
N ASP A 102 7.40 0.28 -24.45
CA ASP A 102 7.18 1.71 -24.26
C ASP A 102 7.84 2.21 -22.96
N TYR A 103 8.59 3.31 -23.09
CA TYR A 103 9.30 3.90 -21.96
C TYR A 103 8.37 4.29 -20.80
N HIS A 104 7.19 4.85 -21.08
CA HIS A 104 6.23 5.26 -20.07
C HIS A 104 5.51 4.09 -19.43
N VAL A 105 5.45 2.93 -20.07
CA VAL A 105 4.89 1.72 -19.46
C VAL A 105 5.93 1.02 -18.59
N HIS A 106 7.19 1.03 -19.00
CA HIS A 106 8.28 0.50 -18.20
C HIS A 106 8.53 1.34 -16.93
N ASN A 107 8.46 2.67 -17.09
CA ASN A 107 8.52 3.63 -16.00
C ASN A 107 7.14 4.29 -15.86
N PRO A 108 6.14 3.57 -15.31
CA PRO A 108 4.76 4.03 -15.26
C PRO A 108 4.69 5.41 -14.63
N LEU A 109 4.10 6.34 -15.39
CA LEU A 109 3.62 7.60 -14.82
C LEU A 109 2.61 7.26 -13.73
N LEU A 110 2.62 8.06 -12.66
CA LEU A 110 1.70 7.84 -11.56
C LEU A 110 0.25 7.99 -12.04
N PRO A 111 -0.65 7.07 -11.66
CA PRO A 111 -2.05 7.17 -12.04
C PRO A 111 -2.66 8.45 -11.49
N LYS A 112 -3.69 8.94 -12.16
CA LYS A 112 -4.47 10.11 -11.72
C LYS A 112 -5.88 9.67 -11.32
N SER A 113 -6.45 10.34 -10.34
CA SER A 113 -7.85 10.13 -9.93
C SER A 113 -8.80 10.33 -11.10
N ILE A 114 -9.85 9.52 -11.18
CA ILE A 114 -10.93 9.73 -12.14
C ILE A 114 -12.06 10.53 -11.50
N THR A 115 -12.66 11.45 -12.27
CA THR A 115 -13.72 12.34 -11.76
C THR A 115 -15.09 11.69 -11.74
N MET A 116 -15.43 10.85 -12.73
CA MET A 116 -16.61 10.00 -12.72
C MET A 116 -16.61 9.08 -13.94
N VAL A 117 -16.83 7.77 -13.74
CA VAL A 117 -17.30 6.84 -14.76
C VAL A 117 -18.25 5.88 -14.07
N GLU A 118 -19.48 5.77 -14.57
CA GLU A 118 -20.44 4.81 -14.04
C GLU A 118 -20.08 3.41 -14.56
N VAL A 119 -19.27 2.70 -13.79
CA VAL A 119 -18.93 1.29 -14.05
C VAL A 119 -19.29 0.46 -12.83
N ASP A 120 -20.05 -0.60 -13.02
CA ASP A 120 -20.24 -1.62 -12.00
C ASP A 120 -19.02 -2.56 -11.98
N LEU A 121 -18.05 -2.24 -11.12
CA LEU A 121 -16.85 -3.08 -10.97
C LEU A 121 -17.15 -4.47 -10.39
N HIS A 122 -18.29 -4.68 -9.72
CA HIS A 122 -18.66 -6.03 -9.27
C HIS A 122 -19.00 -6.94 -10.46
N GLN A 123 -19.61 -6.39 -11.51
CA GLN A 123 -19.82 -7.14 -12.76
C GLN A 123 -18.51 -7.42 -13.49
N VAL A 124 -17.57 -6.46 -13.50
CA VAL A 124 -16.21 -6.71 -14.03
C VAL A 124 -15.55 -7.86 -13.28
N VAL A 125 -15.60 -7.85 -11.95
CA VAL A 125 -15.03 -8.89 -11.09
C VAL A 125 -15.70 -10.25 -11.33
N ALA A 126 -17.01 -10.29 -11.55
CA ALA A 126 -17.72 -11.53 -11.88
C ALA A 126 -17.20 -12.19 -13.18
N LEU A 127 -16.73 -11.38 -14.16
CA LEU A 127 -16.10 -11.89 -15.39
C LEU A 127 -14.71 -12.50 -15.14
N LEU A 128 -14.05 -12.11 -14.04
CA LEU A 128 -12.71 -12.61 -13.69
C LEU A 128 -12.75 -14.01 -13.05
N ASN A 129 -13.93 -14.59 -12.80
CA ASN A 129 -14.12 -15.94 -12.24
C ASN A 129 -13.27 -16.18 -10.96
N ASP A 130 -12.93 -17.45 -10.67
CA ASP A 130 -12.09 -17.87 -9.53
C ASP A 130 -10.57 -17.71 -9.78
N HIS A 131 -10.17 -16.84 -10.70
CA HIS A 131 -8.77 -16.59 -11.03
C HIS A 131 -8.05 -15.77 -9.94
N GLU A 132 -6.71 -15.73 -9.95
CA GLU A 132 -5.94 -15.09 -8.88
C GLU A 132 -5.84 -13.55 -9.01
N TRP A 133 -6.97 -12.90 -9.31
CA TRP A 133 -7.08 -11.45 -9.31
C TRP A 133 -7.05 -10.89 -7.89
N MET A 134 -6.45 -9.72 -7.72
CA MET A 134 -6.18 -9.09 -6.44
C MET A 134 -6.89 -7.76 -6.30
N THR A 135 -6.85 -6.92 -7.32
CA THR A 135 -7.54 -5.63 -7.33
C THR A 135 -8.09 -5.32 -8.72
N VAL A 136 -9.17 -4.56 -8.76
CA VAL A 136 -9.75 -3.94 -9.95
C VAL A 136 -9.98 -2.47 -9.63
N ASP A 137 -9.22 -1.60 -10.27
CA ASP A 137 -9.23 -0.17 -10.08
C ASP A 137 -9.76 0.55 -11.33
N ILE A 138 -10.33 1.74 -11.16
CA ILE A 138 -10.53 2.69 -12.26
C ILE A 138 -9.74 3.95 -11.96
N VAL A 139 -8.79 4.25 -12.83
CA VAL A 139 -7.91 5.41 -12.74
C VAL A 139 -7.72 6.02 -14.12
N ARG A 140 -7.19 7.23 -14.19
CA ARG A 140 -6.60 7.74 -15.44
C ARG A 140 -5.15 7.29 -15.51
N TRP A 141 -4.82 6.54 -16.55
CA TRP A 141 -3.49 5.98 -16.77
C TRP A 141 -2.97 6.43 -18.13
N TYR A 142 -1.65 6.62 -18.27
CA TYR A 142 -1.07 6.98 -19.56
C TYR A 142 -1.25 5.84 -20.58
N SER A 143 -2.01 6.09 -21.64
CA SER A 143 -2.18 5.16 -22.75
C SER A 143 -1.13 5.42 -23.83
N PRO A 144 -0.21 4.47 -24.12
CA PRO A 144 0.70 4.61 -25.25
C PRO A 144 -0.03 4.58 -26.60
N ILE A 145 -1.22 3.97 -26.65
CA ILE A 145 -2.01 3.89 -27.89
C ILE A 145 -2.58 5.27 -28.22
N ARG A 146 -3.06 6.00 -27.19
CA ARG A 146 -3.68 7.32 -27.34
C ARG A 146 -2.72 8.49 -27.15
N GLN A 147 -1.54 8.25 -26.57
CA GLN A 147 -0.54 9.26 -26.24
C GLN A 147 -1.02 10.29 -25.20
N GLU A 148 -1.94 9.90 -24.32
CA GLU A 148 -2.49 10.75 -23.26
C GLU A 148 -2.97 9.92 -22.07
N ASP A 149 -3.31 10.59 -20.96
CA ASP A 149 -3.95 9.91 -19.83
C ASP A 149 -5.40 9.55 -20.18
N TRP A 150 -5.71 8.27 -20.16
CA TRP A 150 -7.03 7.75 -20.50
C TRP A 150 -7.68 7.05 -19.31
N PRO A 151 -9.02 7.10 -19.16
CA PRO A 151 -9.73 6.21 -18.24
C PRO A 151 -9.43 4.73 -18.49
N THR A 152 -8.94 4.04 -17.46
CA THR A 152 -8.43 2.67 -17.56
C THR A 152 -8.92 1.83 -16.40
N VAL A 153 -9.45 0.65 -16.71
CA VAL A 153 -9.66 -0.43 -15.75
C VAL A 153 -8.33 -1.15 -15.56
N VAL A 154 -7.75 -1.01 -14.37
CA VAL A 154 -6.49 -1.67 -14.02
C VAL A 154 -6.81 -2.91 -13.20
N ILE A 155 -6.50 -4.07 -13.75
CA ILE A 155 -6.66 -5.37 -13.08
C ILE A 155 -5.28 -5.83 -12.66
N THR A 156 -5.12 -6.20 -11.38
CA THR A 156 -3.88 -6.83 -10.92
C THR A 156 -4.13 -8.28 -10.53
N ALA A 157 -3.28 -9.21 -10.96
CA ALA A 157 -3.43 -10.63 -10.66
C ALA A 157 -2.08 -11.32 -10.42
N ARG A 158 -2.07 -12.31 -9.53
CA ARG A 158 -0.88 -13.14 -9.23
C ARG A 158 -0.52 -14.09 -10.37
N ASP A 159 -1.49 -14.43 -11.20
CA ASP A 159 -1.30 -15.33 -12.33
C ASP A 159 -1.52 -14.63 -13.67
N ALA A 160 -1.27 -13.31 -13.73
CA ALA A 160 -1.38 -12.48 -14.94
C ALA A 160 -0.59 -13.01 -16.16
N GLY A 161 0.37 -13.92 -15.96
CA GLY A 161 1.13 -14.58 -17.02
C GLY A 161 0.40 -15.74 -17.72
N GLN A 162 -0.73 -16.20 -17.18
CA GLN A 162 -1.50 -17.30 -17.74
C GLN A 162 -2.24 -16.90 -19.03
N ASP A 163 -2.37 -17.84 -19.98
CA ASP A 163 -2.91 -17.54 -21.32
C ASP A 163 -4.39 -17.18 -21.33
N TYR A 164 -5.16 -17.70 -20.36
CA TYR A 164 -6.59 -17.43 -20.28
C TYR A 164 -6.88 -15.94 -20.01
N TRP A 165 -5.97 -15.20 -19.36
CA TRP A 165 -6.12 -13.76 -19.15
C TRP A 165 -6.26 -13.02 -20.48
N TRP A 166 -5.37 -13.34 -21.41
CA TRP A 166 -5.25 -12.65 -22.70
C TRP A 166 -6.21 -13.18 -23.76
N SER A 167 -6.57 -14.46 -23.68
CA SER A 167 -7.46 -15.11 -24.65
C SER A 167 -8.94 -15.08 -24.27
N LYS A 168 -9.26 -14.87 -22.98
CA LYS A 168 -10.64 -14.94 -22.47
C LYS A 168 -11.00 -13.74 -21.59
N ASN A 169 -10.28 -13.51 -20.49
CA ASN A 169 -10.75 -12.60 -19.44
C ASN A 169 -10.70 -11.13 -19.87
N ILE A 170 -9.56 -10.65 -20.37
CA ILE A 170 -9.41 -9.27 -20.82
C ILE A 170 -10.38 -8.97 -21.98
N PRO A 171 -10.48 -9.81 -23.04
CA PRO A 171 -11.49 -9.62 -24.08
C PRO A 171 -12.93 -9.60 -23.55
N ALA A 172 -13.27 -10.41 -22.54
CA ALA A 172 -14.59 -10.40 -21.94
C ALA A 172 -14.88 -9.10 -21.18
N VAL A 173 -13.91 -8.56 -20.45
CA VAL A 173 -14.03 -7.26 -19.78
C VAL A 173 -14.14 -6.14 -20.80
N GLU A 174 -13.29 -6.10 -21.83
CA GLU A 174 -13.35 -5.11 -22.91
C GLU A 174 -14.71 -5.14 -23.62
N GLN A 175 -15.23 -6.33 -23.93
CA GLN A 175 -16.54 -6.49 -24.55
C GLN A 175 -17.66 -6.00 -23.63
N PHE A 176 -17.61 -6.32 -22.33
CA PHE A 176 -18.57 -5.82 -21.35
C PHE A 176 -18.58 -4.30 -21.29
N LEU A 177 -17.42 -3.65 -21.19
CA LEU A 177 -17.31 -2.19 -21.15
C LEU A 177 -17.86 -1.56 -22.44
N LYS A 178 -17.55 -2.15 -23.59
CA LYS A 178 -18.07 -1.73 -24.89
C LYS A 178 -19.60 -1.87 -24.98
N ASP A 179 -20.16 -2.95 -24.45
CA ASP A 179 -21.61 -3.19 -24.43
C ASP A 179 -22.35 -2.19 -23.53
N GLN A 180 -21.67 -1.66 -22.50
CA GLN A 180 -22.15 -0.54 -21.69
C GLN A 180 -21.94 0.84 -22.36
N GLY A 181 -21.37 0.88 -23.58
CA GLY A 181 -21.06 2.14 -24.28
C GLY A 181 -19.90 2.93 -23.67
N LEU A 182 -19.03 2.27 -22.91
CA LEU A 182 -17.91 2.91 -22.21
C LEU A 182 -16.62 2.81 -23.03
N ASP A 183 -15.95 3.94 -23.26
CA ASP A 183 -14.63 4.00 -23.90
C ASP A 183 -13.52 3.96 -22.85
N LEU A 184 -13.30 2.78 -22.26
CA LEU A 184 -12.25 2.53 -21.28
C LEU A 184 -11.20 1.58 -21.84
N GLU A 185 -9.95 1.78 -21.45
CA GLU A 185 -8.90 0.79 -21.68
C GLU A 185 -8.86 -0.24 -20.54
N VAL A 186 -8.32 -1.43 -20.82
CA VAL A 186 -8.10 -2.46 -19.80
C VAL A 186 -6.62 -2.80 -19.75
N VAL A 187 -6.03 -2.71 -18.56
CA VAL A 187 -4.63 -3.06 -18.33
C VAL A 187 -4.56 -4.18 -17.30
N LEU A 188 -3.82 -5.23 -17.63
CA LEU A 188 -3.51 -6.33 -16.71
C LEU A 188 -2.09 -6.18 -16.18
N LEU A 189 -1.96 -6.12 -14.86
CA LEU A 189 -0.68 -6.08 -14.16
C LEU A 189 -0.48 -7.33 -13.29
N PHE A 190 0.77 -7.70 -13.08
CA PHE A 190 1.18 -8.69 -12.11
C PHE A 190 1.36 -8.06 -10.75
N LEU A 191 0.79 -8.72 -9.75
CA LEU A 191 0.99 -8.40 -8.35
C LEU A 191 1.09 -9.73 -7.61
N ASP A 192 2.14 -9.91 -6.82
CA ASP A 192 2.34 -11.11 -6.01
C ASP A 192 1.55 -11.05 -4.68
N GLN A 193 1.56 -9.87 -4.05
CA GLN A 193 1.02 -9.58 -2.74
C GLN A 193 0.56 -8.11 -2.69
N LEU A 194 -0.62 -7.85 -2.11
CA LEU A 194 -1.16 -6.49 -1.97
C LEU A 194 -0.58 -5.79 -0.74
N LEU A 195 -0.29 -6.58 0.30
CA LEU A 195 0.43 -6.16 1.48
C LEU A 195 1.75 -6.92 1.49
N PRO A 196 2.89 -6.25 1.21
CA PRO A 196 4.16 -6.94 1.28
C PRO A 196 4.37 -7.44 2.71
N GLU A 197 4.82 -8.69 2.85
CA GLU A 197 5.25 -9.21 4.13
C GLU A 197 6.31 -8.28 4.72
N LEU A 198 5.98 -7.66 5.85
CA LEU A 198 6.98 -7.09 6.74
C LEU A 198 7.94 -8.22 7.07
N SER A 199 9.20 -8.07 6.65
CA SER A 199 10.15 -9.18 6.52
C SER A 199 10.05 -10.16 7.69
N SER A 200 9.94 -11.45 7.37
CA SER A 200 9.75 -12.57 8.30
C SER A 200 10.91 -12.79 9.29
N ASN A 201 11.92 -11.92 9.29
CA ASN A 201 12.98 -11.90 10.31
C ASN A 201 12.54 -11.24 11.62
N ARG A 202 11.27 -10.85 11.77
CA ARG A 202 10.69 -10.52 13.06
C ARG A 202 10.73 -11.75 13.98
N GLN A 203 11.71 -11.82 14.87
CA GLN A 203 11.52 -12.53 16.12
C GLN A 203 10.42 -11.79 16.88
N ASP A 204 9.32 -12.47 17.16
CA ASP A 204 8.30 -12.02 18.11
C ASP A 204 9.00 -11.73 19.44
N ASN A 205 9.37 -10.48 19.67
CA ASN A 205 9.98 -10.09 20.93
C ASN A 205 8.83 -9.72 21.88
N PRO A 206 8.55 -10.54 22.91
CA PRO A 206 7.40 -10.35 23.81
C PRO A 206 7.49 -9.03 24.59
N TYR A 207 8.69 -8.50 24.82
CA TYR A 207 8.91 -7.20 25.46
C TYR A 207 8.40 -6.03 24.60
N LEU A 208 8.24 -6.23 23.28
CA LEU A 208 7.74 -5.20 22.39
C LEU A 208 6.30 -4.82 22.72
N ARG A 209 5.47 -5.76 23.20
CA ARG A 209 4.06 -5.53 23.55
C ARG A 209 3.87 -4.66 24.79
N GLU A 210 4.90 -4.53 25.63
CA GLU A 210 4.82 -3.82 26.91
C GLU A 210 5.31 -2.36 26.82
N ALA A 211 6.19 -2.04 25.87
CA ALA A 211 6.74 -0.69 25.69
C ALA A 211 5.75 0.35 25.12
N TYR A 212 4.59 -0.08 24.60
CA TYR A 212 3.58 0.76 23.92
C TYR A 212 2.99 1.87 24.80
N PHE A 213 3.00 1.72 26.12
CA PHE A 213 2.28 2.62 27.05
C PHE A 213 3.19 3.63 27.78
N LEU A 214 4.48 3.70 27.43
CA LEU A 214 5.44 4.59 28.10
C LEU A 214 5.52 5.99 27.47
N TYR A 215 4.92 6.21 26.30
CA TYR A 215 4.86 7.54 25.69
C TYR A 215 3.67 8.32 26.25
N LEU A 216 3.95 9.25 27.17
CA LEU A 216 2.98 10.22 27.69
C LEU A 216 2.50 11.22 26.60
N ARG A 217 3.17 11.26 25.45
CA ARG A 217 2.88 12.14 24.32
C ARG A 217 2.98 11.34 23.03
N SER A 218 1.89 11.28 22.27
CA SER A 218 1.87 10.75 20.91
C SER A 218 1.16 11.73 19.99
N GLU A 219 1.51 11.74 18.72
CA GLU A 219 0.87 12.53 17.69
C GLU A 219 0.15 11.61 16.69
N ILE A 220 -0.89 12.12 16.03
CA ILE A 220 -1.46 11.41 14.89
C ILE A 220 -0.44 11.35 13.76
N GLY A 221 -0.27 10.16 13.19
CA GLY A 221 0.79 9.90 12.23
C GLY A 221 2.02 9.22 12.83
N ASP A 222 2.11 9.15 14.16
CA ASP A 222 3.19 8.45 14.83
C ASP A 222 3.10 6.94 14.62
N SER A 223 4.28 6.31 14.65
CA SER A 223 4.39 4.87 14.77
C SER A 223 3.73 4.40 16.06
N ILE A 224 2.80 3.45 15.97
CA ILE A 224 2.29 2.81 17.19
C ILE A 224 3.31 1.84 17.77
N GLY A 225 4.25 1.31 17.00
CA GLY A 225 5.29 0.40 17.50
C GLY A 225 6.62 1.09 17.78
N ILE A 226 7.57 0.34 18.35
CA ILE A 226 8.87 0.87 18.78
C ILE A 226 9.62 1.52 17.61
N GLN A 227 10.32 2.62 17.92
CA GLN A 227 11.24 3.30 17.02
C GLN A 227 12.14 2.28 16.28
N ASP A 228 12.29 2.47 14.97
CA ASP A 228 13.06 1.60 14.06
C ASP A 228 12.52 0.19 13.81
N MET A 229 11.31 -0.15 14.29
CA MET A 229 10.67 -1.38 13.86
C MET A 229 10.06 -1.22 12.47
N ASP A 230 10.64 -1.89 11.48
CA ASP A 230 10.03 -2.04 10.16
C ASP A 230 8.61 -2.58 10.33
N GLY A 231 7.62 -1.80 9.88
CA GLY A 231 6.24 -2.23 9.79
C GLY A 231 5.33 -2.12 11.02
N SER A 232 5.70 -1.43 12.10
CA SER A 232 4.65 -0.91 12.99
C SER A 232 3.69 0.00 12.23
N GLU A 233 2.43 0.04 12.65
CA GLU A 233 1.38 0.82 11.98
C GLU A 233 1.43 2.27 12.44
N THR A 234 0.53 3.08 11.88
CA THR A 234 0.40 4.49 12.21
C THR A 234 -0.84 4.71 13.08
N LEU A 235 -0.72 5.51 14.15
CA LEU A 235 -1.87 6.00 14.90
C LEU A 235 -2.69 6.93 14.00
N GLY A 236 -3.87 6.47 13.60
CA GLY A 236 -4.73 7.18 12.66
C GLY A 236 -5.47 8.33 13.29
N CYS A 237 -6.20 8.03 14.36
CA CYS A 237 -6.97 9.00 15.12
C CYS A 237 -7.29 8.47 16.52
N THR A 238 -7.97 9.30 17.30
CA THR A 238 -8.60 8.88 18.55
C THR A 238 -10.12 8.94 18.40
N VAL A 239 -10.82 8.13 19.19
CA VAL A 239 -12.26 8.20 19.33
C VAL A 239 -12.63 8.25 20.80
N LEU A 240 -13.46 9.22 21.18
CA LEU A 240 -14.11 9.30 22.48
C LEU A 240 -15.52 8.74 22.33
N VAL A 241 -15.92 7.78 23.16
CA VAL A 241 -17.29 7.24 23.15
C VAL A 241 -18.16 7.87 24.23
N GLU A 242 -19.48 7.70 24.15
CA GLU A 242 -20.44 8.34 25.07
C GLU A 242 -20.25 7.96 26.55
N ASP A 243 -19.65 6.80 26.85
CA ASP A 243 -19.36 6.37 28.23
C ASP A 243 -18.07 6.98 28.81
N GLY A 244 -17.39 7.84 28.05
CA GLY A 244 -16.20 8.57 28.48
C GLY A 244 -14.87 7.87 28.23
N ARG A 245 -14.87 6.63 27.71
CA ARG A 245 -13.63 5.94 27.30
C ARG A 245 -13.07 6.55 26.02
N GLU A 246 -11.75 6.60 25.94
CA GLU A 246 -11.02 7.06 24.76
C GLU A 246 -10.20 5.91 24.18
N PHE A 247 -10.20 5.81 22.86
CA PHE A 247 -9.49 4.76 22.14
C PHE A 247 -8.62 5.36 21.04
N GLY A 248 -7.44 4.78 20.82
CA GLY A 248 -6.69 4.98 19.59
C GLY A 248 -7.20 4.05 18.49
N VAL A 249 -7.24 4.56 17.26
CA VAL A 249 -7.63 3.81 16.05
C VAL A 249 -6.44 3.66 15.13
N THR A 250 -6.19 2.44 14.66
CA THR A 250 -5.11 2.11 13.72
C THR A 250 -5.49 0.89 12.88
N ALA A 251 -4.59 0.38 12.04
CA ALA A 251 -4.84 -0.84 11.26
C ALA A 251 -4.83 -2.10 12.16
N CYS A 252 -5.25 -3.26 11.66
CA CYS A 252 -5.24 -4.51 12.45
C CYS A 252 -4.16 -5.51 11.98
N GLN A 253 -3.46 -5.22 10.88
CA GLN A 253 -2.58 -6.16 10.17
C GLN A 253 -1.45 -6.71 11.04
N ASN A 254 -0.92 -5.88 11.94
CA ASN A 254 0.21 -6.22 12.79
C ASN A 254 -0.17 -6.90 14.11
N PHE A 255 -1.41 -6.78 14.57
CA PHE A 255 -1.85 -7.37 15.84
C PHE A 255 -2.19 -8.87 15.73
N ARG A 256 -2.28 -9.42 14.50
CA ARG A 256 -2.80 -10.77 14.23
C ARG A 256 -1.74 -11.87 14.11
N GLN A 257 -0.47 -11.60 14.42
CA GLN A 257 0.58 -12.60 14.25
C GLN A 257 0.66 -13.55 15.46
N GLY A 258 -0.01 -14.70 15.33
CA GLY A 258 0.08 -15.83 16.25
C GLY A 258 -0.78 -17.01 15.80
N PRO A 259 -0.21 -18.09 15.21
CA PRO A 259 -0.96 -19.30 14.90
C PRO A 259 -1.35 -20.01 16.22
N GLY A 260 -2.58 -19.77 16.70
CA GLY A 260 -3.12 -20.43 17.90
C GLY A 260 -3.94 -19.55 18.83
N THR A 261 -3.94 -18.22 18.66
CA THR A 261 -4.88 -17.35 19.39
C THR A 261 -6.24 -17.39 18.71
N THR A 262 -7.14 -18.21 19.23
CA THR A 262 -8.54 -18.24 18.80
C THR A 262 -9.20 -16.88 19.02
N GLN A 263 -9.90 -16.39 17.99
CA GLN A 263 -10.59 -15.09 17.92
C GLN A 263 -11.78 -14.92 18.88
N THR A 264 -12.07 -15.89 19.75
CA THR A 264 -13.16 -15.82 20.72
C THR A 264 -12.62 -15.51 22.10
N GLY A 265 -12.44 -14.22 22.37
CA GLY A 265 -12.10 -13.70 23.68
C GLY A 265 -10.64 -13.29 23.82
N LEU A 266 -10.32 -12.08 23.35
CA LEU A 266 -9.33 -11.23 24.02
C LEU A 266 -9.90 -10.85 25.41
N ILE A 267 -9.99 -11.82 26.31
CA ILE A 267 -10.22 -11.60 27.74
C ILE A 267 -8.92 -12.01 28.42
N GLY A 268 -8.19 -11.01 28.91
CA GLY A 268 -6.96 -11.21 29.66
C GLY A 268 -5.69 -11.15 28.81
N LEU A 269 -5.45 -10.02 28.14
CA LEU A 269 -4.07 -9.57 27.98
C LEU A 269 -3.61 -9.06 29.35
N SER A 270 -2.89 -9.90 30.09
CA SER A 270 -2.12 -9.50 31.27
C SER A 270 -0.82 -8.86 30.78
N ILE A 271 -0.75 -7.54 30.79
CA ILE A 271 0.50 -6.79 30.64
C ILE A 271 1.06 -6.60 32.05
N GLN A 272 2.26 -7.12 32.30
CA GLN A 272 2.97 -6.82 33.55
C GLN A 272 3.79 -5.55 33.34
N SER A 273 3.65 -4.60 34.27
CA SER A 273 4.58 -3.48 34.34
C SER A 273 5.95 -3.99 34.82
N PRO A 274 7.06 -3.73 34.11
CA PRO A 274 8.37 -3.87 34.72
C PRO A 274 8.57 -2.70 35.70
N SER A 275 8.07 -2.89 36.92
CA SER A 275 8.47 -2.08 38.06
C SER A 275 9.99 -2.18 38.22
N SER A 276 10.67 -1.03 38.30
CA SER A 276 12.07 -0.84 38.76
C SER A 276 13.23 -1.49 37.98
N TYR A 277 13.01 -2.51 37.14
CA TYR A 277 14.09 -3.17 36.40
C TYR A 277 14.55 -2.38 35.15
N ASP A 278 13.61 -1.77 34.42
CA ASP A 278 13.89 -1.01 33.20
C ASP A 278 14.33 0.45 33.47
N ASP A 279 13.99 0.98 34.64
CA ASP A 279 14.61 2.22 35.16
C ASP A 279 16.11 1.98 35.42
N HIS A 280 16.51 0.77 35.86
CA HIS A 280 17.91 0.44 36.05
C HIS A 280 18.65 0.18 34.71
N LEU A 281 17.99 -0.38 33.69
CA LEU A 281 18.59 -0.61 32.36
C LEU A 281 18.69 0.67 31.54
N SER A 282 17.67 1.53 31.55
CA SER A 282 17.71 2.85 30.91
C SER A 282 18.73 3.75 31.59
N LYS A 283 18.81 3.78 32.93
CA LYS A 283 19.87 4.50 33.67
C LYS A 283 21.25 3.91 33.39
N LYS A 284 21.38 2.60 33.18
CA LYS A 284 22.66 1.97 32.81
C LYS A 284 23.09 2.38 31.40
N TRP A 285 22.19 2.32 30.41
CA TRP A 285 22.46 2.71 29.02
C TRP A 285 22.71 4.22 28.89
N LEU A 286 21.87 5.06 29.50
CA LEU A 286 22.11 6.51 29.61
C LEU A 286 23.43 6.80 30.34
N SER A 287 23.80 6.06 31.38
CA SER A 287 25.09 6.28 32.07
C SER A 287 26.30 5.79 31.29
N GLU A 288 26.13 4.88 30.34
CA GLU A 288 27.21 4.35 29.49
C GLU A 288 27.43 5.26 28.27
N ASP A 289 26.36 5.78 27.65
CA ASP A 289 26.43 6.76 26.56
C ASP A 289 26.77 8.18 27.03
N LEU A 290 26.21 8.65 28.15
CA LEU A 290 26.52 10.00 28.68
C LEU A 290 27.93 10.11 29.29
N LYS A 291 28.56 8.98 29.65
CA LYS A 291 30.00 8.94 29.99
C LYS A 291 30.89 9.11 28.76
N ALA A 292 30.40 8.80 27.57
CA ALA A 292 31.16 8.97 26.33
C ALA A 292 31.23 10.44 25.89
N GLU A 293 30.25 11.27 26.27
CA GLU A 293 30.15 12.65 25.75
C GLU A 293 30.42 13.77 26.76
N GLY A 294 30.61 13.50 28.06
CA GLY A 294 31.09 14.50 29.03
C GLY A 294 30.07 15.58 29.46
N TRP A 295 28.83 15.52 28.97
CA TRP A 295 27.75 16.46 29.31
C TRP A 295 27.14 16.26 30.71
N LEU A 296 27.41 15.14 31.37
CA LEU A 296 26.74 14.76 32.63
C LEU A 296 27.05 15.70 33.82
N SER A 297 28.18 16.42 33.80
CA SER A 297 28.59 17.27 34.93
C SER A 297 27.83 18.60 35.02
N GLU A 298 27.19 19.04 33.93
CA GLU A 298 26.36 20.25 33.90
C GLU A 298 24.89 19.94 34.21
N TYR A 299 24.39 18.78 33.76
CA TYR A 299 23.00 18.36 34.02
C TYR A 299 22.76 18.01 35.50
N LEU A 300 23.69 17.30 36.14
CA LEU A 300 23.57 16.94 37.56
C LEU A 300 23.69 18.15 38.52
N LYS A 301 24.22 19.28 38.07
CA LYS A 301 24.23 20.53 38.85
C LYS A 301 22.89 21.27 38.81
N ALA A 302 22.00 20.91 37.87
CA ALA A 302 20.67 21.50 37.74
C ALA A 302 19.58 20.74 38.51
N GLU A 303 19.82 19.48 38.90
CA GLU A 303 18.83 18.61 39.54
C GLU A 303 18.79 18.66 41.08
N ASP A 304 19.80 19.23 41.74
CA ASP A 304 19.85 19.39 43.22
C ASP A 304 18.82 20.41 43.78
N GLY A 305 17.83 20.83 42.98
CA GLY A 305 16.84 21.87 43.31
C GLY A 305 15.36 21.45 43.31
N LEU A 306 15.01 20.17 43.09
CA LEU A 306 13.61 19.72 43.05
C LEU A 306 13.23 18.91 44.31
N SER A 307 12.09 19.29 44.93
CA SER A 307 11.70 18.93 46.31
C SER A 307 11.38 17.46 46.55
N GLU A 308 11.49 17.05 47.81
CA GLU A 308 11.22 15.70 48.34
C GLU A 308 9.74 15.24 48.27
N ASP A 309 8.83 16.00 47.65
CA ASP A 309 7.38 15.76 47.75
C ASP A 309 6.83 14.66 46.81
N LEU A 310 7.68 13.99 46.01
CA LEU A 310 7.24 12.95 45.06
C LEU A 310 7.47 11.51 45.52
N LYS A 311 7.85 11.28 46.78
CA LYS A 311 8.01 9.93 47.34
C LYS A 311 6.83 9.55 48.24
N ALA A 312 5.74 9.11 47.61
CA ALA A 312 4.83 8.06 48.09
C ALA A 312 3.40 8.29 47.58
N GLU A 313 3.10 7.82 46.37
CA GLU A 313 1.77 7.29 46.08
C GLU A 313 1.96 5.95 45.37
N ASP A 314 1.70 4.87 46.12
CA ASP A 314 1.51 3.53 45.58
C ASP A 314 0.26 3.53 44.69
N LEU A 315 0.46 3.81 43.40
CA LEU A 315 -0.59 3.69 42.40
C LEU A 315 -0.79 2.20 42.06
N HIS A 316 -1.84 1.62 42.63
CA HIS A 316 -2.39 0.34 42.17
C HIS A 316 -2.98 0.50 40.76
N ILE A 317 -2.15 0.31 39.73
CA ILE A 317 -2.60 0.22 38.34
C ILE A 317 -2.96 -1.23 38.04
N SER A 318 -4.22 -1.56 38.22
CA SER A 318 -4.82 -2.83 37.81
C SER A 318 -6.07 -2.55 37.00
N ASN A 319 -5.91 -2.04 35.78
CA ASN A 319 -6.97 -1.95 34.77
C ASN A 319 -6.32 -1.70 33.40
N LEU A 320 -6.27 -2.71 32.53
CA LEU A 320 -5.83 -2.55 31.15
C LEU A 320 -6.86 -3.14 30.20
N GLY A 321 -7.12 -2.35 29.15
CA GLY A 321 -8.29 -2.42 28.29
C GLY A 321 -8.36 -3.61 27.36
N LYS A 322 -9.58 -3.83 26.86
CA LYS A 322 -9.96 -4.95 26.01
C LYS A 322 -9.82 -4.56 24.54
N ILE A 323 -8.90 -5.18 23.80
CA ILE A 323 -8.87 -5.07 22.33
C ILE A 323 -10.14 -5.74 21.80
N THR A 324 -11.02 -4.96 21.18
CA THR A 324 -12.26 -5.45 20.59
C THR A 324 -12.16 -5.36 19.08
N THR A 325 -12.36 -6.50 18.40
CA THR A 325 -12.50 -6.56 16.95
C THR A 325 -13.84 -7.20 16.63
N THR A 326 -14.68 -6.53 15.85
CA THR A 326 -15.95 -7.09 15.36
C THR A 326 -15.98 -6.94 13.85
N SER A 327 -16.17 -8.05 13.14
CA SER A 327 -16.49 -8.03 11.71
C SER A 327 -18.00 -7.89 11.56
N LEU A 328 -18.43 -6.90 10.80
CA LEU A 328 -19.80 -6.79 10.32
C LEU A 328 -19.79 -7.09 8.83
N SER A 329 -20.86 -7.74 8.38
CA SER A 329 -21.08 -8.06 6.98
C SER A 329 -21.22 -6.77 6.15
N GLY A 330 -20.11 -6.25 5.66
CA GLY A 330 -20.03 -5.08 4.80
C GLY A 330 -19.19 -5.37 3.56
N PHE A 331 -19.54 -4.75 2.43
CA PHE A 331 -18.77 -4.82 1.19
C PHE A 331 -17.46 -4.02 1.25
N TRP A 332 -16.95 -3.58 2.41
CA TRP A 332 -15.77 -2.72 2.49
C TRP A 332 -14.60 -3.47 3.12
N LEU A 333 -13.39 -3.15 2.66
CA LEU A 333 -12.19 -3.70 3.29
C LEU A 333 -12.06 -3.08 4.67
N THR A 334 -12.26 -3.86 5.73
CA THR A 334 -12.16 -3.36 7.11
C THR A 334 -11.00 -4.05 7.80
N ASP A 335 -10.04 -3.22 8.18
CA ASP A 335 -8.78 -3.68 8.75
C ASP A 335 -8.28 -2.67 9.78
N TRP A 336 -9.16 -2.34 10.72
CA TRP A 336 -8.88 -1.42 11.81
C TRP A 336 -8.91 -2.16 13.16
N CYS A 337 -8.26 -1.58 14.16
CA CYS A 337 -8.36 -2.03 15.54
C CYS A 337 -8.47 -0.84 16.50
N LEU A 338 -9.01 -1.12 17.70
CA LEU A 338 -9.07 -0.18 18.81
C LEU A 338 -8.16 -0.64 19.93
N PHE A 339 -7.48 0.32 20.54
CA PHE A 339 -6.81 0.14 21.81
C PHE A 339 -7.24 1.24 22.77
N GLU A 340 -7.60 0.86 23.99
CA GLU A 340 -8.04 1.81 25.01
C GLU A 340 -6.84 2.63 25.50
N LEU A 341 -7.02 3.94 25.56
CA LEU A 341 -5.99 4.86 26.02
C LEU A 341 -6.03 4.94 27.55
N SER A 342 -4.85 4.96 28.15
CA SER A 342 -4.74 5.18 29.60
C SER A 342 -5.20 6.60 29.96
N PRO A 343 -5.86 6.79 31.11
CA PRO A 343 -6.18 8.13 31.60
C PRO A 343 -4.93 9.01 31.65
N GLY A 344 -5.00 10.19 31.03
CA GLY A 344 -3.89 11.15 30.98
C GLY A 344 -2.94 11.01 29.79
N THR A 345 -3.14 10.02 28.90
CA THR A 345 -2.45 9.99 27.60
C THR A 345 -2.80 11.26 26.81
N CYS A 346 -1.79 12.02 26.41
CA CYS A 346 -1.98 13.23 25.62
C CYS A 346 -1.69 12.94 24.15
N ILE A 347 -2.71 13.02 23.31
CA ILE A 347 -2.57 12.88 21.86
C ILE A 347 -2.69 14.25 21.20
N PHE A 348 -1.67 14.65 20.45
CA PHE A 348 -1.66 15.92 19.75
C PHE A 348 -2.27 15.79 18.34
N MET A 349 -2.81 16.90 17.85
CA MET A 349 -3.39 17.04 16.50
C MET A 349 -4.61 16.14 16.24
N VAL A 350 -5.43 15.86 17.26
CA VAL A 350 -6.69 15.11 17.11
C VAL A 350 -7.64 15.87 16.17
N PRO A 351 -8.04 15.29 15.02
CA PRO A 351 -9.06 15.87 14.18
C PRO A 351 -10.36 16.01 14.96
N GLU A 352 -10.98 17.17 14.87
CA GLU A 352 -12.24 17.43 15.59
C GLU A 352 -13.46 16.78 14.90
N SER A 353 -13.30 16.41 13.62
CA SER A 353 -14.39 15.89 12.80
C SER A 353 -13.98 14.80 11.81
N TRP A 354 -14.99 14.03 11.39
CA TRP A 354 -14.92 13.10 10.27
C TRP A 354 -16.08 13.35 9.32
N ALA A 355 -15.97 12.90 8.07
CA ALA A 355 -17.01 13.13 7.08
C ALA A 355 -17.27 11.94 6.16
N ARG A 356 -18.45 11.92 5.53
CA ARG A 356 -18.81 10.92 4.51
C ARG A 356 -18.32 11.36 3.14
N ILE A 357 -17.72 10.41 2.43
CA ILE A 357 -17.34 10.57 1.03
C ILE A 357 -18.59 10.31 0.18
N GLU A 358 -18.92 11.26 -0.68
CA GLU A 358 -20.01 11.08 -1.64
C GLU A 358 -19.54 10.26 -2.85
N ASP A 359 -20.40 9.36 -3.32
CA ASP A 359 -20.14 8.61 -4.54
C ASP A 359 -20.03 9.54 -5.74
N GLY A 360 -19.10 9.23 -6.65
CA GLY A 360 -18.90 10.03 -7.84
C GLY A 360 -18.18 11.36 -7.63
N LYS A 361 -17.67 11.66 -6.42
CA LYS A 361 -16.85 12.85 -6.14
C LYS A 361 -15.39 12.51 -5.87
N THR A 362 -14.50 13.40 -6.29
CA THR A 362 -13.07 13.37 -5.95
C THR A 362 -12.77 14.36 -4.82
N TYR A 363 -11.84 14.00 -3.94
CA TYR A 363 -11.44 14.86 -2.82
C TYR A 363 -9.92 15.00 -2.78
N GLN A 364 -9.43 16.24 -2.61
CA GLN A 364 -8.02 16.50 -2.33
C GLN A 364 -7.75 16.19 -0.87
N VAL A 365 -6.78 15.32 -0.62
CA VAL A 365 -6.51 14.80 0.71
C VAL A 365 -5.05 14.88 1.08
N LYS A 366 -4.81 14.79 2.39
CA LYS A 366 -3.49 14.61 2.97
C LYS A 366 -3.53 13.52 4.02
N LYS A 367 -2.38 12.94 4.31
CA LYS A 367 -2.17 12.07 5.47
C LYS A 367 -0.82 12.38 6.10
N GLN A 368 -0.72 12.21 7.41
CA GLN A 368 0.55 12.07 8.11
C GLN A 368 0.73 10.60 8.47
N GLY A 369 1.85 10.00 8.08
CA GLY A 369 2.16 8.63 8.48
C GLY A 369 3.64 8.41 8.62
N ARG A 370 4.04 7.41 9.40
CA ARG A 370 5.43 7.22 9.80
C ARG A 370 6.40 6.98 8.64
N SER A 371 5.97 6.27 7.61
CA SER A 371 6.88 5.73 6.59
C SER A 371 7.12 6.75 5.49
N THR A 372 6.06 7.41 5.04
CA THR A 372 6.17 8.41 3.96
C THR A 372 6.00 9.85 4.44
N GLY A 373 5.76 10.09 5.73
CA GLY A 373 5.58 11.43 6.31
C GLY A 373 4.25 12.07 5.87
N LEU A 374 4.26 13.39 5.70
CA LEU A 374 3.14 14.12 5.12
C LEU A 374 3.05 13.82 3.62
N ARG A 375 1.88 13.37 3.15
CA ARG A 375 1.61 13.17 1.72
C ARG A 375 0.28 13.78 1.33
N GLU A 376 0.24 14.32 0.12
CA GLU A 376 -0.98 14.80 -0.52
C GLU A 376 -1.40 13.82 -1.61
N GLY A 377 -2.70 13.73 -1.86
CA GLY A 377 -3.28 12.85 -2.86
C GLY A 377 -4.67 13.27 -3.27
N THR A 378 -5.29 12.47 -4.11
CA THR A 378 -6.67 12.65 -4.55
C THR A 378 -7.41 11.33 -4.45
N ILE A 379 -8.50 11.32 -3.68
CA ILE A 379 -9.44 10.20 -3.65
C ILE A 379 -10.16 10.14 -5.00
N SER A 380 -10.20 8.96 -5.60
CA SER A 380 -10.94 8.72 -6.84
C SER A 380 -12.45 8.66 -6.60
N ALA A 381 -13.21 9.14 -7.59
CA ALA A 381 -14.67 9.10 -7.55
C ALA A 381 -15.24 7.68 -7.58
N CYS A 382 -14.54 6.76 -8.22
CA CYS A 382 -14.95 5.36 -8.34
C CYS A 382 -14.34 4.54 -7.20
N PRO A 383 -15.11 3.67 -6.53
CA PRO A 383 -14.53 2.69 -5.63
C PRO A 383 -13.64 1.71 -6.40
N SER A 384 -12.70 1.10 -5.70
CA SER A 384 -11.90 -0.03 -6.18
C SER A 384 -12.41 -1.30 -5.56
N ILE A 385 -12.26 -2.43 -6.25
CA ILE A 385 -12.60 -3.74 -5.72
C ILE A 385 -11.31 -4.51 -5.42
N ILE A 386 -11.24 -5.09 -4.23
CA ILE A 386 -10.09 -5.80 -3.68
C ILE A 386 -10.54 -7.21 -3.30
N ASN A 387 -9.73 -8.19 -3.67
CA ASN A 387 -9.90 -9.57 -3.25
C ASN A 387 -9.18 -9.77 -1.90
N SER A 388 -9.94 -9.83 -0.82
CA SER A 388 -9.41 -9.92 0.55
C SER A 388 -8.69 -11.25 0.82
N LYS A 389 -8.88 -12.27 -0.05
CA LYS A 389 -8.11 -13.52 -0.01
C LYS A 389 -6.59 -13.28 0.00
N TYR A 390 -6.15 -12.20 -0.65
CA TYR A 390 -4.74 -11.86 -0.78
C TYR A 390 -4.26 -10.82 0.26
N ILE A 391 -5.15 -10.45 1.19
CA ILE A 391 -4.83 -9.64 2.36
C ILE A 391 -4.64 -10.62 3.51
N LYS A 392 -3.37 -10.90 3.84
CA LYS A 392 -3.04 -11.77 4.96
C LYS A 392 -3.64 -11.21 6.24
N ASN A 393 -4.23 -12.09 7.04
CA ASN A 393 -4.90 -11.74 8.29
C ASN A 393 -6.14 -10.86 8.12
N ALA A 394 -6.68 -10.63 6.91
CA ALA A 394 -8.01 -10.03 6.79
C ALA A 394 -9.03 -10.89 7.53
N GLN A 395 -9.96 -10.24 8.25
CA GLN A 395 -10.97 -10.96 9.02
C GLN A 395 -11.90 -11.75 8.10
N ASP A 396 -12.07 -11.24 6.88
CA ASP A 396 -12.93 -11.80 5.86
C ASP A 396 -12.11 -12.44 4.73
N ALA A 397 -10.96 -13.04 5.03
CA ALA A 397 -10.10 -13.66 4.00
C ALA A 397 -10.92 -14.57 3.06
N GLY A 398 -10.99 -14.19 1.78
CA GLY A 398 -11.79 -14.89 0.76
C GLY A 398 -13.02 -14.12 0.27
N THR A 399 -13.29 -12.92 0.79
CA THR A 399 -14.36 -12.05 0.32
C THR A 399 -13.89 -11.02 -0.71
N VAL A 400 -14.85 -10.51 -1.47
CA VAL A 400 -14.67 -9.34 -2.32
C VAL A 400 -15.05 -8.11 -1.52
N ALA A 401 -14.12 -7.16 -1.41
CA ALA A 401 -14.27 -5.96 -0.62
C ALA A 401 -13.99 -4.71 -1.45
N SER A 402 -14.66 -3.62 -1.14
CA SER A 402 -14.51 -2.31 -1.77
C SER A 402 -13.55 -1.46 -0.94
N ALA A 403 -12.83 -0.57 -1.61
CA ALA A 403 -12.01 0.46 -0.99
C ALA A 403 -12.04 1.73 -1.82
N ARG A 404 -11.58 2.85 -1.27
CA ARG A 404 -11.35 4.07 -2.05
C ARG A 404 -9.89 4.12 -2.47
N CYS A 405 -9.64 4.20 -3.77
CA CYS A 405 -8.30 4.45 -4.27
C CYS A 405 -7.90 5.92 -4.09
N ILE A 406 -6.62 6.10 -3.78
CA ILE A 406 -5.96 7.39 -3.63
C ILE A 406 -4.76 7.39 -4.56
N THR A 407 -4.70 8.41 -5.41
CA THR A 407 -3.55 8.67 -6.29
C THR A 407 -2.75 9.86 -5.78
N SER A 408 -1.44 9.84 -5.98
CA SER A 408 -0.53 10.95 -5.62
C SER A 408 0.36 11.28 -6.81
N LYS A 409 0.85 12.52 -6.88
CA LYS A 409 1.58 13.07 -8.04
C LYS A 409 3.04 12.66 -8.11
N ASP A 410 3.66 12.43 -6.95
CA ASP A 410 5.13 12.33 -6.87
C ASP A 410 5.59 10.94 -6.41
N MET A 411 4.83 10.31 -5.52
CA MET A 411 5.12 8.99 -5.00
C MET A 411 3.87 8.30 -4.45
N ALA A 412 4.01 7.05 -4.00
CA ALA A 412 2.95 6.34 -3.30
C ALA A 412 2.39 7.19 -2.14
N PHE A 413 1.07 7.28 -2.06
CA PHE A 413 0.39 8.05 -1.01
C PHE A 413 0.56 7.38 0.37
N CYS A 414 0.60 6.05 0.38
CA CYS A 414 0.76 5.19 1.55
C CYS A 414 1.70 4.04 1.19
N LEU A 415 2.65 3.73 2.07
CA LEU A 415 3.50 2.54 2.01
C LEU A 415 3.31 1.67 3.28
N PRO A 416 3.82 0.43 3.31
CA PRO A 416 3.87 -0.35 4.54
C PRO A 416 4.42 0.47 5.71
N GLY A 417 3.67 0.46 6.81
CA GLY A 417 3.90 1.28 8.01
C GLY A 417 3.02 2.54 8.10
N ASP A 418 2.57 3.09 6.97
CA ASP A 418 1.54 4.14 6.95
C ASP A 418 0.11 3.58 7.12
N TYR A 419 -0.07 2.26 7.18
CA TYR A 419 -1.37 1.64 7.40
C TYR A 419 -1.94 2.08 8.76
N GLY A 420 -3.23 2.37 8.79
CA GLY A 420 -3.90 2.99 9.93
C GLY A 420 -3.86 4.53 9.91
N ALA A 421 -2.98 5.17 9.14
CA ALA A 421 -2.93 6.63 9.07
C ALA A 421 -4.27 7.24 8.64
N SER A 422 -4.67 8.34 9.29
CA SER A 422 -5.88 9.06 8.88
C SER A 422 -5.66 9.80 7.57
N VAL A 423 -6.63 9.65 6.68
CA VAL A 423 -6.75 10.40 5.44
C VAL A 423 -7.68 11.56 5.70
N GLN A 424 -7.16 12.79 5.64
CA GLN A 424 -7.87 14.02 5.96
C GLN A 424 -8.13 14.82 4.70
N GLU A 425 -9.31 15.45 4.60
CA GLU A 425 -9.59 16.39 3.52
C GLU A 425 -8.71 17.65 3.67
N ASN A 426 -8.14 18.12 2.56
CA ASN A 426 -7.26 19.30 2.58
C ASN A 426 -7.95 20.59 3.04
N LYS A 427 -9.26 20.74 2.74
CA LYS A 427 -10.02 21.96 3.05
C LYS A 427 -10.51 21.98 4.50
N SER A 428 -11.31 21.00 4.90
CA SER A 428 -11.93 20.96 6.23
C SER A 428 -11.02 20.36 7.32
N GLY A 429 -10.03 19.54 6.95
CA GLY A 429 -9.28 18.73 7.90
C GLY A 429 -10.06 17.51 8.44
N ALA A 430 -11.30 17.29 7.98
CA ALA A 430 -12.12 16.17 8.42
C ALA A 430 -11.50 14.83 7.99
N ILE A 431 -11.57 13.83 8.86
CA ILE A 431 -11.13 12.46 8.53
C ILE A 431 -12.12 11.84 7.53
N LEU A 432 -11.61 11.41 6.38
CA LEU A 432 -12.36 10.72 5.34
C LEU A 432 -12.19 9.21 5.38
N GLY A 433 -11.09 8.71 5.95
CA GLY A 433 -10.81 7.28 6.04
C GLY A 433 -9.48 6.95 6.69
N LEU A 434 -9.14 5.66 6.70
CA LEU A 434 -7.86 5.12 7.18
C LEU A 434 -7.14 4.41 6.05
N CYS A 435 -5.83 4.66 5.88
CA CYS A 435 -4.99 3.93 4.94
C CYS A 435 -4.96 2.43 5.27
N VAL A 436 -5.19 1.56 4.28
CA VAL A 436 -5.23 0.10 4.51
C VAL A 436 -4.31 -0.73 3.62
N ALA A 437 -4.01 -0.27 2.41
CA ALA A 437 -3.20 -1.05 1.48
C ALA A 437 -2.53 -0.17 0.43
N TYR A 438 -1.56 -0.76 -0.28
CA TYR A 438 -0.88 -0.13 -1.40
C TYR A 438 -0.58 -1.16 -2.50
N ASN A 439 -1.11 -0.93 -3.69
CA ASN A 439 -0.81 -1.74 -4.85
C ASN A 439 0.48 -1.25 -5.50
N LYS A 440 1.60 -1.96 -5.23
CA LYS A 440 2.91 -1.63 -5.82
C LYS A 440 2.93 -1.69 -7.35
N ALA A 441 2.01 -2.44 -7.97
CA ALA A 441 1.95 -2.60 -9.41
C ALA A 441 1.24 -1.42 -10.08
N SER A 442 0.07 -1.04 -9.59
CA SER A 442 -0.68 0.11 -10.09
C SER A 442 -0.23 1.45 -9.50
N LYS A 443 0.60 1.44 -8.44
CA LYS A 443 1.00 2.63 -7.64
C LYS A 443 -0.19 3.33 -6.96
N VAL A 444 -1.30 2.64 -6.78
CA VAL A 444 -2.50 3.13 -6.10
C VAL A 444 -2.46 2.76 -4.62
N SER A 445 -2.80 3.71 -3.75
CA SER A 445 -3.05 3.44 -2.33
C SER A 445 -4.55 3.30 -2.06
N TYR A 446 -4.91 2.58 -1.00
CA TYR A 446 -6.31 2.35 -0.63
C TYR A 446 -6.60 2.82 0.78
N MET A 447 -7.83 3.27 0.98
CA MET A 447 -8.37 3.55 2.31
C MET A 447 -9.75 2.95 2.51
N THR A 448 -10.06 2.67 3.77
CA THR A 448 -11.41 2.37 4.25
C THR A 448 -12.11 3.67 4.61
N PRO A 449 -13.32 3.97 4.08
CA PRO A 449 -14.06 5.17 4.45
C PRO A 449 -14.32 5.26 5.96
N MET A 450 -14.18 6.46 6.53
CA MET A 450 -14.36 6.67 7.97
C MET A 450 -15.79 6.36 8.42
N ALA A 451 -16.78 6.60 7.55
CA ALA A 451 -18.16 6.22 7.79
C ALA A 451 -18.34 4.72 8.10
N THR A 452 -17.59 3.85 7.38
CA THR A 452 -17.58 2.41 7.62
C THR A 452 -16.92 2.12 8.96
N VAL A 453 -15.74 2.70 9.22
CA VAL A 453 -15.00 2.53 10.49
C VAL A 453 -15.85 2.93 11.69
N VAL A 454 -16.48 4.11 11.66
CA VAL A 454 -17.35 4.62 12.73
C VAL A 454 -18.54 3.70 12.98
N SER A 455 -19.19 3.22 11.91
CA SER A 455 -20.31 2.28 12.04
C SER A 455 -19.88 1.02 12.77
N GLU A 456 -18.76 0.42 12.37
CA GLU A 456 -18.30 -0.83 12.97
C GLU A 456 -17.76 -0.63 14.39
N ILE A 457 -17.15 0.51 14.70
CA ILE A 457 -16.75 0.86 16.07
C ILE A 457 -17.97 0.94 16.99
N ASN A 458 -19.03 1.64 16.56
CA ASN A 458 -20.26 1.78 17.38
C ASN A 458 -20.86 0.42 17.75
N ASP A 459 -20.83 -0.51 16.80
CA ASP A 459 -21.29 -1.88 17.00
C ASP A 459 -20.34 -2.69 17.90
N ALA A 460 -19.02 -2.46 17.81
CA ALA A 460 -18.00 -3.11 18.62
C ALA A 460 -18.07 -2.75 20.11
N VAL A 461 -18.21 -1.45 20.40
CA VAL A 461 -18.05 -0.91 21.77
C VAL A 461 -19.36 -0.79 22.54
N ALA A 462 -20.49 -1.15 21.91
CA ALA A 462 -21.85 -1.03 22.45
C ALA A 462 -22.17 0.39 22.96
N SER A 463 -21.51 1.40 22.39
CA SER A 463 -21.61 2.82 22.73
C SER A 463 -21.35 3.63 21.47
N LYS A 464 -21.88 4.85 21.38
CA LYS A 464 -21.67 5.69 20.20
C LYS A 464 -20.38 6.49 20.33
N ILE A 465 -19.71 6.70 19.21
CA ILE A 465 -18.65 7.69 19.09
C ILE A 465 -19.24 9.08 19.32
N LYS A 466 -18.66 9.79 20.29
CA LYS A 466 -18.92 11.18 20.63
C LYS A 466 -17.99 12.12 19.86
N GLU A 467 -16.71 11.77 19.75
CA GLU A 467 -15.69 12.52 19.01
C GLU A 467 -14.77 11.56 18.24
N PRO A 468 -14.33 11.90 17.02
CA PRO A 468 -14.68 13.10 16.26
C PRO A 468 -16.16 13.13 15.82
N LYS A 469 -16.70 14.33 15.57
CA LYS A 469 -18.10 14.51 15.13
C LYS A 469 -18.23 14.39 13.61
N GLU A 470 -19.37 13.90 13.14
CA GLU A 470 -19.67 13.90 11.70
C GLU A 470 -19.91 15.35 11.22
N THR A 471 -19.21 15.77 10.16
CA THR A 471 -19.39 17.06 9.48
C THR A 471 -19.66 16.84 7.99
N PRO A 472 -20.48 17.70 7.36
CA PRO A 472 -20.67 17.66 5.91
C PRO A 472 -19.41 18.15 5.18
N LEU A 473 -19.15 17.61 3.98
CA LEU A 473 -18.11 18.12 3.07
C LEU A 473 -18.66 19.27 2.22
N GLU A 474 -17.79 20.24 1.91
CA GLU A 474 -18.11 21.45 1.13
C GLU A 474 -17.87 21.31 -0.38
#